data_AF-A0A1S8L4G3-F1
#
_entry.id   AF-A0A1S8L4G3-F1
#
_cell.length_a   1.000
_cell.length_b   1.000
_cell.length_c   1.000
_cell.angle_alpha   90.00
_cell.angle_beta   90.00
_cell.angle_gamma   90.00
#
_symmetry.space_group_name_H-M   'P 1'
#
loop_
_entity.id
_entity.type
_entity.pdbx_description
1 polymer ?
#
loop_
_entity_poly.entity_id
_entity_poly.type
_entity_poly.pdbx_seq_one_letter_code
_entity_poly.pdbx_strand_id
1 'polypeptide(L)'
;MQRGIGCINPMKMARCITELERIYGIQRGGDRKSKQDNLVLKTQLDLSQELGISQQQLQDYKKLNNLIPELQSMVENDSIKATVAYKIWAKMPQDEQEKFFNDIGQEKIKLMTCY
;
A
#
# COMPACT_ATOMS: atom_id res chain seq x y z
N MET A 1 17.50 -5.71 18.26
CA MET A 1 18.01 -5.48 16.90
C MET A 1 16.93 -4.78 16.09
N GLN A 2 17.05 -3.47 15.92
CA GLN A 2 16.15 -2.69 15.08
C GLN A 2 16.62 -2.90 13.64
N ARG A 3 15.98 -3.80 12.89
CA ARG A 3 16.22 -3.86 11.44
C ARG A 3 15.81 -2.49 10.90
N GLY A 4 16.77 -1.75 10.37
CA GLY A 4 16.56 -0.39 9.91
C GLY A 4 15.42 -0.35 8.90
N ILE A 5 14.30 0.28 9.28
CA ILE A 5 13.27 0.74 8.35
C ILE A 5 13.84 1.99 7.67
N GLY A 6 14.96 1.83 6.95
CA GLY A 6 15.64 2.90 6.25
C GLY A 6 15.12 2.95 4.82
N CYS A 7 14.20 3.88 4.54
CA CYS A 7 13.81 4.30 3.19
C CYS A 7 13.34 3.17 2.24
N ILE A 8 12.46 2.28 2.68
CA ILE A 8 11.74 1.43 1.72
C ILE A 8 10.73 2.32 1.00
N ASN A 9 10.93 2.47 -0.31
CA ASN A 9 9.99 3.13 -1.21
C ASN A 9 8.55 2.65 -0.95
N PRO A 10 7.58 3.55 -0.71
CA PRO A 10 6.21 3.17 -0.35
C PRO A 10 5.54 2.22 -1.35
N MET A 11 5.83 2.36 -2.65
CA MET A 11 5.32 1.46 -3.68
C MET A 11 5.92 0.06 -3.57
N LYS A 12 7.23 -0.04 -3.27
CA LYS A 12 7.88 -1.34 -3.03
C LYS A 12 7.32 -2.02 -1.79
N MET A 13 7.04 -1.24 -0.74
CA MET A 13 6.39 -1.75 0.47
C MET A 13 4.98 -2.30 0.18
N ALA A 14 4.18 -1.57 -0.59
CA ALA A 14 2.83 -2.00 -1.00
C ALA A 14 2.84 -3.32 -1.78
N ARG A 15 3.76 -3.46 -2.75
CA ARG A 15 3.95 -4.69 -3.53
C ARG A 15 4.42 -5.86 -2.66
N CYS A 16 5.38 -5.60 -1.77
CA CYS A 16 5.92 -6.60 -0.84
C CYS A 16 4.84 -7.14 0.11
N ILE A 17 4.01 -6.27 0.69
CA ILE A 17 2.91 -6.69 1.59
C ILE A 17 1.93 -7.61 0.86
N THR A 18 1.51 -7.24 -0.36
CA THR A 18 0.58 -8.05 -1.15
C THR A 18 1.17 -9.43 -1.49
N GLU A 19 2.45 -9.51 -1.82
CA GLU A 19 3.08 -10.79 -2.08
C GLU A 19 3.29 -11.65 -0.84
N LEU A 20 3.67 -11.05 0.29
CA LEU A 20 3.77 -11.76 1.56
C LEU A 20 2.41 -12.33 1.99
N GLU A 21 1.33 -11.57 1.81
CA GLU A 21 -0.02 -12.09 2.05
C GLU A 21 -0.36 -13.27 1.11
N ARG A 22 0.02 -13.21 -0.17
CA ARG A 22 -0.20 -14.31 -1.11
C ARG A 22 0.59 -15.57 -0.72
N ILE A 23 1.88 -15.42 -0.41
CA ILE A 23 2.78 -16.52 0.00
C ILE A 23 2.29 -17.17 1.30
N TYR A 24 1.88 -16.35 2.26
CA TYR A 24 1.37 -16.83 3.55
C TYR A 24 -0.10 -17.26 3.51
N GLY A 25 -0.76 -17.18 2.35
CA GLY A 25 -2.17 -17.55 2.21
C GLY A 25 -3.12 -16.66 3.04
N ILE A 26 -2.72 -15.42 3.33
CA ILE A 26 -3.52 -14.46 4.10
C ILE A 26 -4.62 -13.91 3.21
N GLN A 27 -5.80 -14.52 3.26
CA GLN A 27 -7.00 -14.06 2.54
C GLN A 27 -7.96 -13.30 3.46
N ARG A 28 -8.65 -12.28 2.94
CA ARG A 28 -9.69 -11.54 3.68
C ARG A 28 -10.99 -12.37 3.72
N GLY A 29 -11.55 -12.57 4.91
CA GLY A 29 -12.97 -12.93 5.08
C GLY A 29 -13.37 -14.36 4.66
N GLY A 30 -12.69 -15.39 5.17
CA GLY A 30 -13.12 -16.78 5.00
C GLY A 30 -12.75 -17.64 6.21
N ASP A 31 -13.60 -18.61 6.54
CA ASP A 31 -13.30 -19.59 7.58
C ASP A 31 -12.14 -20.49 7.13
N ARG A 32 -10.99 -20.33 7.79
CA ARG A 32 -9.76 -21.08 7.49
C ARG A 32 -9.69 -22.40 8.26
N LYS A 33 -10.71 -22.71 9.09
CA LYS A 33 -10.74 -23.94 9.90
C LYS A 33 -10.82 -25.22 9.08
N SER A 34 -11.22 -25.16 7.81
CA SER A 34 -11.41 -26.34 6.96
C SER A 34 -10.16 -26.85 6.25
N LYS A 35 -9.01 -26.15 6.33
CA LYS A 35 -7.73 -26.54 5.71
C LYS A 35 -6.64 -26.80 6.76
N GLN A 36 -6.99 -27.48 7.84
CA GLN A 36 -6.09 -27.83 8.93
C GLN A 36 -5.13 -28.97 8.52
N ASP A 37 -4.10 -28.63 7.76
CA ASP A 37 -2.83 -29.34 7.79
C ASP A 37 -1.85 -28.49 8.60
N ASN A 38 -1.90 -28.57 9.94
CA ASN A 38 -0.89 -28.17 10.96
C ASN A 38 -0.01 -26.90 10.78
N LEU A 39 -0.28 -26.04 9.80
CA LEU A 39 0.45 -24.82 9.51
C LEU A 39 -0.19 -23.70 10.31
N VAL A 40 0.60 -23.05 11.16
CA VAL A 40 0.18 -21.83 11.86
C VAL A 40 -0.24 -20.81 10.81
N LEU A 41 -1.55 -20.54 10.74
CA LEU A 41 -2.12 -19.59 9.80
C LEU A 41 -1.65 -18.19 10.15
N LYS A 42 -0.72 -17.64 9.37
CA LYS A 42 -0.29 -16.24 9.56
C LYS A 42 -1.48 -15.30 9.35
N THR A 43 -1.50 -14.26 10.18
CA THR A 43 -2.48 -13.18 10.13
C THR A 43 -1.83 -11.88 9.66
N GLN A 44 -2.66 -10.90 9.35
CA GLN A 44 -2.16 -9.54 9.07
C GLN A 44 -1.51 -8.90 10.29
N LEU A 45 -1.90 -9.31 11.51
CA LEU A 45 -1.27 -8.83 12.73
C LEU A 45 0.17 -9.35 12.79
N ASP A 46 0.39 -10.65 12.58
CA ASP A 46 1.72 -11.27 12.56
C ASP A 46 2.61 -10.62 11.49
N LEU A 47 2.07 -10.42 10.29
CA LEU A 47 2.80 -9.75 9.20
C LEU A 47 3.16 -8.30 9.55
N SER A 48 2.25 -7.54 10.18
CA SER A 48 2.53 -6.16 10.61
C SER A 48 3.62 -6.10 11.67
N GLN A 49 3.62 -7.04 12.62
CA GLN A 49 4.64 -7.16 13.65
C GLN A 49 6.01 -7.54 13.07
N GLU A 50 6.06 -8.48 12.12
CA GLU A 50 7.28 -8.86 11.39
C GLU A 50 7.89 -7.68 10.62
N LEU A 51 7.04 -6.82 10.05
CA LEU A 51 7.44 -5.63 9.30
C LEU A 51 7.70 -4.41 10.21
N GLY A 52 7.43 -4.50 11.52
CA GLY A 52 7.61 -3.40 12.46
C GLY A 52 6.68 -2.20 12.21
N ILE A 53 5.50 -2.42 11.63
CA ILE A 53 4.48 -1.40 11.34
C ILE A 53 3.15 -1.74 12.02
N SER A 54 2.27 -0.76 12.17
CA SER A 54 0.91 -1.04 12.61
C SER A 54 0.12 -1.78 11.53
N GLN A 55 -0.88 -2.58 11.94
CA GLN A 55 -1.82 -3.20 11.00
C GLN A 55 -2.53 -2.16 10.12
N GLN A 56 -2.81 -0.97 10.66
CA GLN A 56 -3.38 0.14 9.90
C GLN A 56 -2.44 0.63 8.79
N GLN A 57 -1.15 0.83 9.11
CA GLN A 57 -0.15 1.19 8.10
C GLN A 57 0.00 0.12 7.02
N LEU A 58 -0.04 -1.17 7.40
CA LEU A 58 -0.04 -2.27 6.44
C LEU A 58 -1.22 -2.15 5.47
N GLN A 59 -2.44 -1.88 5.96
CA GLN A 59 -3.60 -1.66 5.10
C GLN A 59 -3.48 -0.40 4.25
N ASP A 60 -2.92 0.67 4.80
CA ASP A 60 -2.75 1.94 4.10
C ASP A 60 -1.76 1.82 2.94
N TYR A 61 -0.62 1.14 3.13
CA TYR A 61 0.31 0.87 2.05
C TYR A 61 -0.32 0.04 0.93
N LYS A 62 -1.11 -0.99 1.26
CA LYS A 62 -1.79 -1.80 0.24
C LYS A 62 -2.69 -0.99 -0.69
N LYS A 63 -3.30 0.09 -0.19
CA LYS A 63 -4.15 0.97 -1.01
C LYS A 63 -3.37 1.64 -2.14
N LEU A 64 -2.06 1.83 -2.01
CA LEU A 64 -1.22 2.39 -3.07
C LEU A 64 -1.22 1.53 -4.34
N ASN A 65 -1.49 0.22 -4.24
CA ASN A 65 -1.62 -0.65 -5.41
C ASN A 65 -2.87 -0.34 -6.26
N ASN A 66 -3.83 0.44 -5.75
CA ASN A 66 -5.04 0.85 -6.47
C ASN A 66 -4.85 2.13 -7.31
N LEU A 67 -3.68 2.77 -7.19
CA LEU A 67 -3.38 3.99 -7.93
C LEU A 67 -3.13 3.70 -9.42
N ILE A 68 -3.47 4.64 -10.28
CA ILE A 68 -3.07 4.62 -11.69
C ILE A 68 -1.53 4.66 -11.84
N PRO A 69 -0.95 4.15 -12.95
CA PRO A 69 0.50 4.05 -13.13
C PRO A 69 1.27 5.36 -12.94
N GLU A 70 0.70 6.48 -13.37
CA GLU A 70 1.29 7.81 -13.28
C GLU A 70 1.44 8.23 -11.81
N LEU A 71 0.39 8.05 -11.01
CA LEU A 71 0.42 8.35 -9.58
C LEU A 71 1.34 7.39 -8.83
N GLN A 72 1.40 6.10 -9.20
CA GLN A 72 2.39 5.18 -8.63
C GLN A 72 3.82 5.67 -8.87
N SER A 73 4.12 6.13 -10.08
CA SER A 73 5.43 6.67 -10.45
C SER A 73 5.75 7.94 -9.66
N MET A 74 4.76 8.79 -9.40
CA MET A 74 4.90 9.99 -8.56
C MET A 74 5.13 9.66 -7.07
N VAL A 75 4.57 8.56 -6.55
CA VAL A 75 4.91 8.08 -5.19
C VAL A 75 6.33 7.52 -5.19
N GLU A 76 6.70 6.76 -6.22
CA GLU A 76 7.98 6.07 -6.30
C GLU A 76 9.17 7.05 -6.42
N ASN A 77 8.97 8.21 -7.04
CA ASN A 77 9.99 9.26 -7.15
C ASN A 77 9.88 10.35 -6.07
N ASP A 78 9.11 10.11 -5.01
CA ASP A 78 8.84 11.05 -3.91
C ASP A 78 8.23 12.41 -4.34
N SER A 79 7.68 12.52 -5.56
CA SER A 79 6.95 13.72 -6.02
C SER A 79 5.62 13.91 -5.31
N ILE A 80 5.03 12.84 -4.76
CA ILE A 80 3.87 12.91 -3.87
C ILE A 80 4.12 12.06 -2.61
N LYS A 81 3.77 12.60 -1.45
CA LYS A 81 3.84 11.86 -0.18
C LYS A 81 2.88 10.66 -0.23
N ALA A 82 3.35 9.49 0.17
CA ALA A 82 2.53 8.28 0.24
C ALA A 82 1.24 8.49 1.04
N THR A 83 1.29 9.28 2.11
CA THR A 83 0.13 9.64 2.94
C THR A 83 -0.99 10.29 2.15
N VAL A 84 -0.66 11.20 1.23
CA VAL A 84 -1.65 11.83 0.35
C VAL A 84 -2.17 10.81 -0.65
N ALA A 85 -1.27 10.01 -1.23
CA ALA A 85 -1.62 9.00 -2.21
C ALA A 85 -2.63 7.97 -1.68
N TYR A 86 -2.41 7.38 -0.50
CA TYR A 86 -3.34 6.37 0.04
C TYR A 86 -4.57 6.97 0.77
N LYS A 87 -4.53 8.23 1.25
CA LYS A 87 -5.67 8.85 1.94
C LYS A 87 -6.65 9.55 1.01
N ILE A 88 -6.18 10.05 -0.13
CA ILE A 88 -6.96 10.83 -1.09
C ILE A 88 -7.11 10.04 -2.38
N TRP A 89 -6.02 9.84 -3.11
CA TRP A 89 -6.06 9.26 -4.46
C TRP A 89 -6.58 7.83 -4.50
N ALA A 90 -6.06 6.96 -3.64
CA ALA A 90 -6.45 5.55 -3.61
C ALA A 90 -7.87 5.29 -3.09
N LYS A 91 -8.60 6.33 -2.65
CA LYS A 91 -10.02 6.23 -2.29
C LYS A 91 -10.95 6.49 -3.48
N MET A 92 -10.43 7.08 -4.55
CA MET A 92 -11.20 7.35 -5.77
C MET A 92 -11.09 6.15 -6.72
N PRO A 93 -12.15 5.85 -7.50
CA PRO A 93 -12.08 4.96 -8.66
C PRO A 93 -10.98 5.38 -9.65
N GLN A 94 -10.43 4.43 -10.42
CA GLN A 94 -9.31 4.72 -11.32
C GLN A 94 -9.67 5.69 -12.45
N ASP A 95 -10.89 5.62 -12.99
CA ASP A 95 -11.42 6.56 -13.97
C ASP A 95 -11.54 7.99 -13.42
N GLU A 96 -11.94 8.14 -12.16
CA GLU A 96 -11.95 9.43 -11.47
C GLU A 96 -10.53 9.95 -11.21
N GLN A 97 -9.59 9.06 -10.85
CA GLN A 97 -8.17 9.40 -10.72
C GLN A 97 -7.60 9.92 -12.04
N GLU A 98 -7.85 9.23 -13.16
CA GLU A 98 -7.40 9.63 -14.50
C GLU A 98 -7.98 10.98 -14.90
N LYS A 99 -9.30 11.15 -14.76
CA LYS A 99 -9.96 12.41 -15.08
C LYS A 99 -9.39 13.57 -14.28
N PHE A 100 -9.31 13.42 -12.96
CA PHE A 100 -8.81 14.48 -12.09
C PHE A 100 -7.34 14.78 -12.35
N PHE A 101 -6.52 13.75 -12.58
CA PHE A 101 -5.11 13.90 -12.96
C PHE A 101 -4.94 14.69 -14.26
N ASN A 102 -5.75 14.38 -15.28
CA ASN A 102 -5.74 15.08 -16.56
C ASN A 102 -6.24 16.53 -16.44
N ASP A 103 -7.24 16.78 -15.58
CA ASP A 103 -7.81 18.12 -15.38
C ASP A 103 -6.83 19.09 -14.67
N ILE A 104 -6.06 18.62 -13.69
CA ILE A 104 -5.16 19.47 -12.90
C ILE A 104 -3.70 19.44 -13.33
N GLY A 105 -3.26 18.35 -13.96
CA GLY A 105 -1.88 18.12 -14.39
C GLY A 105 -0.89 17.80 -13.27
N GLN A 106 0.22 17.14 -13.64
CA GLN A 106 1.25 16.65 -12.72
C GLN A 106 1.90 17.75 -11.85
N GLU A 107 2.16 18.93 -12.43
CA GLU A 107 2.87 20.01 -11.73
C GLU A 107 2.04 20.59 -10.57
N LYS A 108 0.72 20.73 -10.77
CA LYS A 108 -0.17 21.22 -9.72
C LYS A 108 -0.32 20.20 -8.57
N ILE A 109 -0.29 18.90 -8.90
CA ILE A 109 -0.30 17.83 -7.89
C ILE A 109 0.95 17.90 -7.01
N LYS A 110 2.13 18.06 -7.62
CA LYS A 110 3.39 18.23 -6.86
C LYS A 110 3.28 19.40 -5.89
N LEU A 111 2.87 20.57 -6.38
CA LEU A 111 2.75 21.80 -5.57
C LEU A 111 1.77 21.66 -4.39
N MET A 112 0.67 20.91 -4.56
CA MET A 112 -0.30 20.69 -3.46
C MET A 112 0.21 19.74 -2.39
N THR A 113 1.25 18.94 -2.68
CA THR A 113 1.75 17.90 -1.78
C THR A 113 3.12 18.22 -1.16
N CYS A 114 3.84 19.19 -1.75
CA CYS A 114 5.09 19.75 -1.25
C CYS A 114 4.83 20.98 -0.35
N TYR A 115 4.41 20.72 0.89
CA TYR A 115 4.53 21.65 2.02
C TYR A 115 5.26 20.95 3.17
#